data_AF-A0AA40WFA6-F1
#
_entry.id   AF-A0AA40WFA6-F1
#
_cell.length_a   1.000
_cell.length_b   1.000
_cell.length_c   1.000
_cell.angle_alpha   90.00
_cell.angle_beta   90.00
_cell.angle_gamma   90.00
#
_symmetry.space_group_name_H-M   'P 1'
#
loop_
_entity.id
_entity.type
_entity.pdbx_description
1 polymer ?
#
loop_
_entity_poly.entity_id
_entity_poly.type
_entity_poly.pdbx_seq_one_letter_code
_entity_poly.pdbx_strand_id
1 'polypeptide(L)'
;EEEIDIIKKRLHLDKPVGIAYLYWLKEILAFNLGESRLHTRQVSDLILEKLPVSLTFGLSGFLFSYLICIPLGISKALRNGESFDIASSGIILITYSIPIFALSVLLLYVFASGELLSIFPLGHEVSDDYESFSLSEKIVDRIAHMFLPVICYVSGSFAVLTLLMKNSLLDQI
;
A
#
# COMPACT_ATOMS: atom_id res chain seq x y z
N GLU A 1 2.55 40.48 4.96
CA GLU A 1 1.46 40.46 5.96
C GLU A 1 0.08 40.33 5.31
N GLU A 2 -0.22 41.07 4.23
CA GLU A 2 -1.50 40.96 3.50
C GLU A 2 -1.87 39.54 3.02
N GLU A 3 -0.94 38.79 2.41
CA GLU A 3 -1.23 37.41 1.97
C GLU A 3 -1.62 36.47 3.10
N ILE A 4 -1.01 36.63 4.28
CA ILE A 4 -1.29 35.82 5.45
C ILE A 4 -2.70 36.12 5.97
N ASP A 5 -3.11 37.38 5.96
CA ASP A 5 -4.44 37.78 6.40
C ASP A 5 -5.54 37.35 5.41
N ILE A 6 -5.25 37.34 4.10
CA ILE A 6 -6.15 36.77 3.09
C ILE A 6 -6.34 35.27 3.34
N ILE A 7 -5.26 34.53 3.61
CA ILE A 7 -5.34 33.09 3.91
C ILE A 7 -6.10 32.84 5.21
N LYS A 8 -5.84 33.63 6.27
CA LYS A 8 -6.55 33.49 7.55
C LYS A 8 -8.05 33.68 7.37
N LYS A 9 -8.48 34.71 6.65
CA LYS A 9 -9.89 34.95 6.36
C LYS A 9 -10.50 33.84 5.51
N ARG A 10 -9.79 33.38 4.48
CA ARG A 10 -10.25 32.29 3.60
C ARG A 10 -10.43 30.97 4.35
N LEU A 11 -9.56 30.67 5.31
CA LEU A 11 -9.61 29.45 6.13
C LEU A 11 -10.39 29.63 7.44
N HIS A 12 -11.06 30.78 7.64
CA HIS A 12 -11.75 31.13 8.87
C HIS A 12 -10.89 31.11 10.15
N LEU A 13 -9.56 31.19 10.00
CA LEU A 13 -8.59 31.22 11.09
C LEU A 13 -8.56 32.57 11.84
N ASP A 14 -9.32 33.55 11.36
CA ASP A 14 -9.62 34.81 12.05
C ASP A 14 -10.65 34.63 13.19
N LYS A 15 -11.37 33.50 13.23
CA LYS A 15 -12.40 33.18 14.22
C LYS A 15 -11.84 32.29 15.35
N PRO A 16 -12.52 32.20 16.50
CA PRO A 16 -12.19 31.20 17.52
C PRO A 16 -12.07 29.79 16.91
N VAL A 17 -11.08 29.02 17.36
CA VAL A 17 -10.70 27.72 16.77
C VAL A 17 -11.89 26.77 16.59
N GLY A 18 -12.79 26.71 17.57
CA GLY A 18 -13.99 25.86 17.49
C GLY A 18 -14.94 26.26 16.35
N ILE A 19 -15.10 27.55 16.08
CA ILE A 19 -15.94 28.06 14.99
C ILE A 19 -15.26 27.79 13.64
N ALA A 20 -13.95 28.04 13.53
CA ALA A 20 -13.18 27.73 12.33
C ALA A 20 -13.26 26.24 11.95
N TYR A 21 -13.16 25.37 12.95
CA TYR A 21 -13.33 23.93 12.77
C TYR A 21 -14.72 23.54 12.28
N LEU A 22 -15.79 24.16 12.80
CA LEU A 22 -17.16 23.90 12.33
C LEU A 22 -17.36 24.34 10.87
N TYR A 23 -16.76 25.45 10.45
CA TYR A 23 -16.79 25.86 9.05
C TYR A 23 -16.06 24.86 8.15
N TRP A 24 -14.84 24.47 8.52
CA TRP A 24 -14.08 23.44 7.81
C TRP A 24 -14.83 22.11 7.72
N LEU A 25 -15.44 21.66 8.83
CA LEU A 25 -16.22 20.43 8.86
C LEU A 25 -17.45 20.51 7.95
N LYS A 26 -18.15 21.66 7.94
CA LYS A 26 -19.29 21.89 7.04
C LYS A 26 -18.88 21.82 5.58
N GLU A 27 -17.73 22.38 5.21
CA GLU A 27 -17.19 22.31 3.84
C GLU A 27 -16.85 20.86 3.44
N ILE A 28 -16.21 20.10 4.33
CA ILE A 28 -15.93 18.67 4.10
C ILE A 28 -17.21 17.87 3.93
N LEU A 29 -18.22 18.10 4.77
CA LEU A 29 -19.51 17.42 4.66
C LEU A 29 -20.25 17.78 3.36
N ALA A 30 -19.96 18.96 2.78
CA ALA A 30 -20.43 19.36 1.46
C ALA A 30 -19.51 18.86 0.32
N PHE A 31 -18.59 17.93 0.60
CA PHE A 31 -17.56 17.39 -0.31
C PHE A 31 -16.61 18.44 -0.89
N ASN A 32 -16.53 19.62 -0.27
CA ASN A 32 -15.54 20.63 -0.62
C ASN A 32 -14.30 20.45 0.26
N LEU A 33 -13.30 19.76 -0.28
CA LEU A 33 -12.02 19.52 0.39
C LEU A 33 -11.02 20.69 0.23
N GLY A 34 -11.41 21.72 -0.53
CA GLY A 34 -10.58 22.87 -0.83
C GLY A 34 -9.54 22.63 -1.92
N GLU A 35 -8.59 23.55 -2.02
CA GLU A 35 -7.52 23.55 -3.03
C GLU A 35 -6.19 23.09 -2.44
N SER A 36 -5.49 22.24 -3.18
CA SER A 36 -4.12 21.83 -2.87
C SER A 36 -3.17 23.00 -3.04
N ARG A 37 -2.43 23.34 -1.98
CA ARG A 37 -1.42 24.41 -2.01
C ARG A 37 -0.18 24.06 -2.83
N LEU A 38 0.07 22.77 -3.05
CA LEU A 38 1.24 22.29 -3.80
C LEU A 38 0.95 22.12 -5.29
N HIS A 39 -0.32 21.86 -5.66
CA HIS A 39 -0.69 21.50 -7.03
C HIS A 39 -1.70 22.46 -7.66
N THR A 40 -2.16 23.48 -6.91
CA THR A 40 -3.12 24.52 -7.37
C THR A 40 -4.33 23.92 -8.09
N ARG A 41 -4.84 22.82 -7.55
CA ARG A 41 -5.99 22.05 -8.05
C ARG A 41 -6.88 21.64 -6.89
N GLN A 42 -8.14 21.33 -7.16
CA GLN A 42 -9.06 20.84 -6.13
C GLN A 42 -8.54 19.51 -5.55
N VAL A 43 -8.65 19.36 -4.23
CA VAL A 43 -8.18 18.14 -3.54
C VAL A 43 -9.01 16.93 -3.96
N SER A 44 -10.30 17.10 -4.26
CA SER A 44 -11.18 16.05 -4.79
C SER A 44 -10.64 15.43 -6.08
N ASP A 45 -10.18 16.26 -7.02
CA ASP A 45 -9.66 15.80 -8.31
C ASP A 45 -8.38 14.97 -8.11
N LEU A 46 -7.50 15.43 -7.22
CA LEU A 46 -6.28 14.71 -6.88
C LEU A 46 -6.57 13.36 -6.22
N ILE A 47 -7.55 13.28 -5.33
CA ILE A 47 -7.97 12.02 -4.72
C ILE A 47 -8.50 11.07 -5.78
N LEU A 48 -9.40 11.54 -6.65
CA LEU A 48 -9.99 10.72 -7.71
C LEU A 48 -8.92 10.20 -8.70
N GLU A 49 -7.88 10.97 -8.95
CA GLU A 49 -6.75 10.55 -9.79
C GLU A 49 -5.91 9.44 -9.13
N LYS A 50 -5.67 9.52 -7.81
CA LYS A 50 -4.83 8.55 -7.08
C LYS A 50 -5.60 7.34 -6.54
N LEU A 51 -6.92 7.43 -6.46
CA LEU A 51 -7.79 6.38 -5.91
C LEU A 51 -7.70 5.06 -6.70
N PRO A 52 -7.72 5.03 -8.05
CA PRO A 52 -7.54 3.79 -8.82
C PRO A 52 -6.20 3.11 -8.55
N VAL A 53 -5.14 3.90 -8.40
CA VAL A 53 -3.79 3.39 -8.10
C VAL A 53 -3.78 2.72 -6.72
N SER A 54 -4.27 3.43 -5.70
CA SER A 54 -4.36 2.90 -4.34
C SER A 54 -5.22 1.63 -4.26
N LEU A 55 -6.37 1.61 -4.95
CA LEU A 55 -7.22 0.42 -5.03
C LEU A 55 -6.52 -0.75 -5.71
N THR A 56 -5.78 -0.49 -6.78
CA THR A 56 -5.05 -1.54 -7.51
C THR A 56 -4.03 -2.22 -6.59
N PHE A 57 -3.22 -1.45 -5.86
CA PHE A 57 -2.27 -2.00 -4.89
C PHE A 57 -2.95 -2.66 -3.70
N GLY A 58 -3.98 -2.00 -3.12
CA GLY A 58 -4.69 -2.50 -1.94
C GLY A 58 -5.43 -3.81 -2.22
N LEU A 59 -6.18 -3.89 -3.31
CA LEU A 59 -6.91 -5.10 -3.72
C LEU A 59 -5.97 -6.22 -4.14
N SER A 60 -4.90 -5.91 -4.88
CA SER A 60 -3.92 -6.93 -5.27
C SER A 60 -3.22 -7.49 -4.04
N GLY A 61 -2.73 -6.62 -3.15
CA GLY A 61 -2.09 -7.02 -1.89
C GLY A 61 -3.03 -7.85 -1.02
N PHE A 62 -4.28 -7.43 -0.87
CA PHE A 62 -5.32 -8.18 -0.16
C PHE A 62 -5.52 -9.58 -0.79
N LEU A 63 -5.77 -9.64 -2.10
CA LEU A 63 -6.06 -10.88 -2.81
C LEU A 63 -4.90 -11.87 -2.68
N PHE A 64 -3.67 -11.45 -2.99
CA PHE A 64 -2.49 -12.31 -2.92
C PHE A 64 -2.16 -12.73 -1.49
N SER A 65 -2.35 -11.84 -0.51
CA SER A 65 -2.14 -12.19 0.91
C SER A 65 -3.08 -13.33 1.30
N TYR A 66 -4.35 -13.25 0.97
CA TYR A 66 -5.33 -14.28 1.32
C TYR A 66 -5.08 -15.58 0.55
N LEU A 67 -4.81 -15.50 -0.75
CA LEU A 67 -4.52 -16.66 -1.59
C LEU A 67 -3.28 -17.43 -1.15
N ILE A 68 -2.29 -16.77 -0.56
CA ILE A 68 -1.05 -17.42 -0.11
C ILE A 68 -1.17 -17.85 1.36
N CYS A 69 -1.58 -16.93 2.24
CA CYS A 69 -1.54 -17.16 3.69
C CYS A 69 -2.62 -18.14 4.16
N ILE A 70 -3.82 -18.12 3.57
CA ILE A 70 -4.90 -19.00 4.02
C ILE A 70 -4.59 -20.47 3.70
N PRO A 71 -4.26 -20.86 2.46
CA PRO A 71 -3.91 -22.25 2.17
C PRO A 71 -2.67 -22.72 2.95
N LEU A 72 -1.70 -21.84 3.15
CA LEU A 72 -0.52 -22.13 3.97
C LEU A 72 -0.92 -22.37 5.43
N GLY A 73 -1.75 -21.50 6.01
CA GLY A 73 -2.25 -21.63 7.38
C GLY A 73 -3.06 -22.91 7.59
N ILE A 74 -3.95 -23.24 6.65
CA ILE A 74 -4.72 -24.50 6.65
C ILE A 74 -3.77 -25.70 6.61
N SER A 75 -2.81 -25.70 5.69
CA SER A 75 -1.83 -26.78 5.55
C SER A 75 -0.99 -26.97 6.81
N LYS A 76 -0.64 -25.87 7.49
CA LYS A 76 0.10 -25.89 8.76
C LYS A 76 -0.75 -26.43 9.92
N ALA A 77 -2.04 -26.12 9.96
CA ALA A 77 -2.93 -26.65 10.99
C ALA A 77 -3.19 -28.15 10.82
N LEU A 78 -3.41 -28.62 9.59
CA LEU A 78 -3.63 -30.03 9.29
C LEU A 78 -2.40 -30.91 9.57
N ARG A 79 -1.20 -30.33 9.47
CA ARG A 79 0.10 -30.98 9.71
C ARG A 79 0.80 -30.43 10.95
N ASN A 80 0.01 -30.04 11.95
CA ASN A 80 0.53 -29.41 13.15
C ASN A 80 1.50 -30.34 13.89
N GLY A 81 2.69 -29.84 14.21
CA GLY A 81 3.75 -30.63 14.85
C GLY A 81 4.60 -31.47 13.89
N GLU A 82 4.25 -31.56 12.60
CA GLU A 82 5.12 -32.18 11.59
C GLU A 82 6.28 -31.26 11.19
N SER A 83 7.30 -31.83 10.55
CA SER A 83 8.47 -31.09 10.04
C SER A 83 8.08 -29.92 9.12
N PHE A 84 6.99 -30.05 8.36
CA PHE A 84 6.47 -28.96 7.51
C PHE A 84 6.04 -27.75 8.34
N ASP A 85 5.30 -27.98 9.43
CA ASP A 85 4.83 -26.91 10.30
C ASP A 85 6.01 -26.22 11.02
N ILE A 86 6.98 -26.99 11.49
CA ILE A 86 8.18 -26.46 12.15
C ILE A 86 9.02 -25.62 11.17
N ALA A 87 9.32 -26.16 9.99
CA ALA A 87 10.15 -25.46 8.99
C ALA A 87 9.48 -24.19 8.47
N SER A 88 8.18 -24.26 8.12
CA SER A 88 7.42 -23.09 7.67
C SER A 88 7.26 -22.04 8.77
N SER A 89 7.10 -22.45 10.04
CA SER A 89 7.09 -21.52 11.17
C SER A 89 8.41 -20.79 11.35
N GLY A 90 9.54 -21.50 11.16
CA GLY A 90 10.87 -20.90 11.17
C GLY A 90 11.00 -19.79 10.11
N ILE A 91 10.59 -20.08 8.87
CA ILE A 91 10.60 -19.09 7.78
C ILE A 91 9.72 -17.89 8.13
N ILE A 92 8.49 -18.13 8.60
CA ILE A 92 7.56 -17.08 8.99
C ILE A 92 8.16 -16.18 10.08
N LEU A 93 8.79 -16.74 11.10
CA LEU A 93 9.43 -15.99 12.18
C LEU A 93 10.63 -15.17 11.70
N ILE A 94 11.44 -15.71 10.80
CA ILE A 94 12.56 -14.98 10.18
C ILE A 94 12.01 -13.78 9.40
N THR A 95 11.01 -13.99 8.55
CA THR A 95 10.39 -12.90 7.78
C THR A 95 9.73 -11.86 8.69
N TYR A 96 9.09 -12.29 9.77
CA TYR A 96 8.47 -11.40 10.76
C TYR A 96 9.48 -10.57 11.54
N SER A 97 10.69 -11.10 11.74
CA SER A 97 11.76 -10.38 12.45
C SER A 97 12.35 -9.23 11.62
N ILE A 98 12.15 -9.25 10.30
CA ILE A 98 12.60 -8.19 9.40
C ILE A 98 11.54 -7.09 9.38
N PRO A 99 11.85 -5.85 9.80
CA PRO A 99 10.92 -4.74 9.68
C PRO A 99 10.53 -4.54 8.21
N ILE A 100 9.22 -4.40 7.94
CA ILE A 100 8.74 -4.34 6.56
C ILE A 100 9.37 -3.22 5.75
N PHE A 101 9.61 -2.05 6.36
CA PHE A 101 10.28 -0.93 5.71
C PHE A 101 11.71 -1.31 5.26
N ALA A 102 12.42 -2.09 6.07
CA ALA A 102 13.78 -2.53 5.76
C ALA A 102 13.78 -3.56 4.64
N LEU A 103 12.80 -4.49 4.64
CA LEU A 103 12.60 -5.42 3.54
C LEU A 103 12.28 -4.66 2.23
N SER A 104 11.42 -3.65 2.28
CA SER A 104 11.07 -2.84 1.11
C SER A 104 12.28 -2.10 0.53
N VAL A 105 13.10 -1.47 1.38
CA VAL A 105 14.33 -0.79 0.95
C VAL A 105 15.33 -1.79 0.37
N LEU A 106 15.48 -2.96 0.99
CA LEU A 106 16.35 -4.02 0.49
C LEU A 106 15.89 -4.52 -0.89
N LEU A 107 14.59 -4.79 -1.05
CA LEU A 107 14.03 -5.23 -2.34
C LEU A 107 14.23 -4.17 -3.42
N LEU A 108 13.99 -2.89 -3.11
CA LEU A 108 14.24 -1.79 -4.03
C LEU A 108 15.72 -1.70 -4.41
N TYR A 109 16.63 -1.80 -3.42
CA TYR A 109 18.07 -1.73 -3.66
C TYR A 109 18.57 -2.89 -4.51
N VAL A 110 18.17 -4.12 -4.20
CA VAL A 110 18.65 -5.31 -4.91
C VAL A 110 18.07 -5.37 -6.32
N PHE A 111 16.77 -5.13 -6.47
CA PHE A 111 16.06 -5.47 -7.70
C PHE A 111 15.70 -4.29 -8.62
N ALA A 112 15.81 -3.06 -8.14
CA ALA A 112 15.41 -1.89 -8.91
C ALA A 112 16.53 -0.84 -9.03
N SER A 113 17.40 -0.68 -8.02
CA SER A 113 18.36 0.44 -7.96
C SER A 113 19.28 0.62 -9.17
N GLY A 114 19.55 -0.43 -9.94
CA GLY A 114 20.56 -0.40 -11.00
C GLY A 114 21.90 -1.03 -10.61
N GLU A 115 22.15 -1.22 -9.32
CA GLU A 115 23.48 -1.60 -8.78
C GLU A 115 23.72 -3.11 -8.73
N LEU A 116 22.67 -3.92 -8.53
CA LEU A 116 22.80 -5.38 -8.33
C LEU A 116 22.10 -6.18 -9.43
N LEU A 117 20.77 -6.17 -9.41
CA LEU A 117 19.90 -6.92 -10.31
C LEU A 117 18.86 -5.95 -10.84
N SER A 118 19.16 -5.21 -11.90
CA SER A 118 18.28 -4.17 -12.49
C SER A 118 17.09 -4.79 -13.24
N ILE A 119 16.27 -5.57 -12.55
CA ILE A 119 15.19 -6.37 -13.12
C ILE A 119 13.89 -5.57 -13.18
N PHE A 120 13.60 -4.80 -12.13
CA PHE A 120 12.36 -4.03 -12.02
C PHE A 120 12.63 -2.52 -12.14
N PRO A 121 11.63 -1.76 -12.66
CA PRO A 121 11.74 -0.32 -12.80
C PRO A 121 11.73 0.40 -11.44
N LEU A 122 12.30 1.61 -11.42
CA LEU A 122 12.36 2.48 -10.25
C LEU A 122 11.29 3.55 -10.30
N GLY A 123 10.38 3.52 -9.33
CA GLY A 123 9.34 4.53 -9.20
C GLY A 123 8.35 4.52 -10.37
N HIS A 124 7.45 5.51 -10.37
CA HIS A 124 6.36 5.65 -11.34
C HIS A 124 5.38 4.45 -11.36
N GLU A 125 4.17 4.68 -11.90
CA GLU A 125 3.17 3.61 -12.04
C GLU A 125 3.40 2.78 -13.30
N VAL A 126 3.94 3.42 -14.34
CA VAL A 126 4.18 2.91 -15.68
C VAL A 126 5.41 3.60 -16.27
N SER A 127 6.01 3.00 -17.29
CA SER A 127 7.12 3.61 -18.04
C SER A 127 6.71 4.88 -18.79
N ASP A 128 7.66 5.76 -19.09
CA ASP A 128 7.40 7.01 -19.83
C ASP A 128 6.82 6.74 -21.24
N ASP A 129 7.25 5.65 -21.88
CA ASP A 129 6.80 5.24 -23.21
C ASP A 129 5.47 4.46 -23.21
N TYR A 130 4.80 4.35 -22.06
CA TYR A 130 3.62 3.48 -21.87
C TYR A 130 2.53 3.69 -22.93
N GLU A 131 2.27 4.94 -23.33
CA GLU A 131 1.22 5.24 -24.32
C GLU A 131 1.49 4.60 -25.69
N SER A 132 2.76 4.43 -26.05
CA SER A 132 3.20 3.87 -27.33
C SER A 132 3.20 2.34 -27.38
N PHE A 133 3.09 1.69 -26.22
CA PHE A 133 3.17 0.23 -26.09
C PHE A 133 1.94 -0.49 -26.65
N SER A 134 2.16 -1.69 -27.19
CA SER A 134 1.10 -2.64 -27.49
C SER A 134 0.39 -3.11 -26.21
N LEU A 135 -0.80 -3.71 -26.36
CA LEU A 135 -1.60 -4.14 -25.20
C LEU A 135 -0.86 -5.15 -24.30
N SER A 136 -0.08 -6.07 -24.88
CA SER A 136 0.73 -7.01 -24.12
C SER A 136 1.87 -6.32 -23.35
N GLU A 137 2.54 -5.37 -23.99
CA GLU A 137 3.63 -4.61 -23.36
C GLU A 137 3.11 -3.74 -22.20
N LYS A 138 1.94 -3.11 -22.37
CA LYS A 138 1.25 -2.37 -21.30
C LYS A 138 0.96 -3.24 -20.06
N ILE A 139 0.59 -4.50 -20.26
CA ILE A 139 0.33 -5.43 -19.16
C ILE A 139 1.63 -5.81 -18.46
N VAL A 140 2.66 -6.19 -19.22
CA VAL A 140 3.97 -6.58 -18.67
C VAL A 140 4.61 -5.43 -17.91
N ASP A 141 4.57 -4.22 -18.48
CA ASP A 141 5.09 -3.01 -17.85
C ASP A 141 4.41 -2.75 -16.50
N ARG A 142 3.08 -2.80 -16.46
CA ARG A 142 2.31 -2.60 -15.23
C ARG A 142 2.60 -3.67 -14.18
N ILE A 143 2.72 -4.93 -14.57
CA ILE A 143 3.10 -6.01 -13.66
C ILE A 143 4.50 -5.77 -13.09
N ALA A 144 5.46 -5.36 -13.91
CA ALA A 144 6.82 -5.09 -13.47
C ALA A 144 6.89 -3.96 -12.43
N HIS A 145 6.17 -2.86 -12.64
CA HIS A 145 6.07 -1.75 -11.68
C HIS A 145 5.34 -2.15 -10.38
N MET A 146 4.38 -3.06 -10.47
CA MET A 146 3.58 -3.49 -9.32
C MET A 146 4.23 -4.62 -8.50
N PHE A 147 5.15 -5.39 -9.07
CA PHE A 147 5.63 -6.64 -8.48
C PHE A 147 6.27 -6.45 -7.10
N LEU A 148 7.27 -5.57 -6.98
CA LEU A 148 7.97 -5.32 -5.72
C LEU A 148 7.05 -4.71 -4.65
N PRO A 149 6.22 -3.68 -4.95
CA PRO A 149 5.25 -3.18 -3.99
C PRO A 149 4.27 -4.25 -3.51
N VAL A 150 3.72 -5.07 -4.41
CA VAL A 150 2.76 -6.13 -4.03
C VAL A 150 3.42 -7.18 -3.14
N ILE A 151 4.67 -7.57 -3.40
CA ILE A 151 5.43 -8.45 -2.49
C ILE A 151 5.53 -7.82 -1.10
N CYS A 152 5.84 -6.52 -1.01
CA CYS A 152 5.90 -5.83 0.29
C CYS A 152 4.53 -5.86 1.00
N TYR A 153 3.43 -5.61 0.30
CA TYR A 153 2.08 -5.71 0.86
C TYR A 153 1.79 -7.10 1.42
N VAL A 154 2.12 -8.16 0.66
CA VAL A 154 1.93 -9.54 1.08
C VAL A 154 2.78 -9.86 2.30
N SER A 155 4.07 -9.52 2.27
CA SER A 155 5.01 -9.76 3.37
C SER A 155 4.57 -9.08 4.67
N GLY A 156 3.99 -7.88 4.60
CA GLY A 156 3.54 -7.14 5.79
C GLY A 156 2.42 -7.85 6.57
N SER A 157 1.54 -8.57 5.87
CA SER A 157 0.45 -9.34 6.49
C SER A 157 0.78 -10.82 6.67
N PHE A 158 1.85 -11.30 6.04
CA PHE A 158 2.12 -12.73 5.84
C PHE A 158 2.17 -13.53 7.13
N ALA A 159 2.98 -13.09 8.09
CA ALA A 159 3.19 -13.83 9.33
C ALA A 159 1.92 -13.86 10.19
N VAL A 160 1.30 -12.69 10.38
CA VAL A 160 0.10 -12.55 11.22
C VAL A 160 -1.06 -13.34 10.63
N LEU A 161 -1.36 -13.16 9.34
CA LEU A 161 -2.50 -13.82 8.70
C LEU A 161 -2.34 -15.34 8.65
N THR A 162 -1.14 -15.84 8.36
CA THR A 162 -0.88 -17.29 8.30
C THR A 162 -1.01 -17.94 9.68
N LEU A 163 -0.45 -17.32 10.72
CA LEU A 163 -0.52 -17.86 12.09
C LEU A 163 -1.93 -17.73 12.66
N LEU A 164 -2.63 -16.63 12.37
CA LEU A 164 -4.03 -16.45 12.75
C LEU A 164 -4.90 -17.55 12.14
N MET A 165 -4.75 -17.82 10.83
CA MET A 165 -5.50 -18.88 10.15
C MET A 165 -5.19 -20.26 10.74
N LYS A 166 -3.91 -20.55 11.01
CA LYS A 166 -3.50 -21.80 11.64
C LYS A 166 -4.16 -21.96 13.02
N ASN A 167 -4.00 -20.99 13.90
CA ASN A 167 -4.47 -21.07 15.28
C ASN A 167 -6.01 -21.13 15.34
N SER A 168 -6.68 -20.30 14.54
CA SER A 168 -8.14 -20.32 14.45
C SER A 168 -8.68 -21.66 13.96
N LEU A 169 -7.96 -22.37 13.09
CA LEU A 169 -8.38 -23.69 12.63
C LEU A 169 -8.09 -24.78 13.66
N LEU A 170 -6.95 -24.69 14.37
CA LEU A 170 -6.64 -25.60 15.49
C LEU A 170 -7.63 -25.48 16.65
N ASP A 171 -8.19 -24.30 16.90
CA ASP A 171 -9.22 -24.12 17.93
C ASP A 171 -10.56 -24.80 17.57
N GLN A 172 -10.76 -25.16 16.30
CA GLN A 172 -12.00 -25.76 15.80
C GLN A 172 -11.92 -27.26 15.54
N ILE A 173 -10.73 -27.86 15.55
CA ILE A 173 -10.48 -29.29 15.29
C ILE A 173 -10.13 -29.97 16.62
#